data_AF-A0A2N1R3T5-F1
#
_entry.id   AF-A0A2N1R3T5-F1
#
_cell.length_a   1.000
_cell.length_b   1.000
_cell.length_c   1.000
_cell.angle_alpha   90.00
_cell.angle_beta   90.00
_cell.angle_gamma   90.00
#
_symmetry.space_group_name_H-M   'P 1'
#
loop_
_entity.id
_entity.type
_entity.pdbx_description
1 polymer ?
#
loop_
_entity_poly.entity_id
_entity_poly.type
_entity_poly.pdbx_seq_one_letter_code
_entity_poly.pdbx_strand_id
1 'polypeptide(L)'
;MSKVPVMAMIVAVTLAACVSSPGPGQQAPASGDAGGSATADRVEATGQAIPATPSSAAATSDTEIDAIVAKARSSIDANHLAEGIKFYISALARVTKAGKRARADEITGTLNAIGTRLTVEPHESWLASDGSQRTGSSRAAARGEGPMPAVYLYESYGYAKSPVPDAFIRFEFIANEGNLNASVATDSKGLANTGITSIASPGKDAVVRAYPVFTSEGYSFAFKTVFRDFSYVAPPNLAIVAVMERTPAGDGSNPRVLDAVATSLKPLGVEVVPYNGVLAPARFGAAFGGDVTALAALAGAVKAGYFALVNVEVGQPSRMEYGGKVYNIYIANAKATLRIVRLDGTVVFAEAKDGVRGQGGTEQAAVDDCLVKVRDELSAIVNARSAVIRKAFSE
;
A
#
# COMPACT_ATOMS: atom_id res chain seq x y z
N MET A 1 14.67 42.89 13.63
CA MET A 1 13.26 42.83 14.08
C MET A 1 12.37 43.29 12.94
N SER A 2 11.74 42.36 12.22
CA SER A 2 10.66 42.67 11.30
C SER A 2 9.71 41.47 11.29
N LYS A 3 8.46 41.70 11.73
CA LYS A 3 7.41 40.71 11.89
C LYS A 3 6.69 40.57 10.54
N VAL A 4 6.65 39.36 10.00
CA VAL A 4 5.78 39.00 8.87
C VAL A 4 4.60 38.19 9.43
N PRO A 5 3.34 38.51 9.09
CA PRO A 5 2.18 37.84 9.66
C PRO A 5 1.97 36.48 8.98
N VAL A 6 1.80 35.44 9.80
CA VAL A 6 1.37 34.10 9.39
C VAL A 6 -0.15 34.15 9.18
N MET A 7 -0.59 33.98 7.94
CA MET A 7 -2.01 33.84 7.60
C MET A 7 -2.35 32.34 7.61
N ALA A 8 -3.02 31.89 8.68
CA ALA A 8 -3.53 30.54 8.82
C ALA A 8 -4.82 30.40 8.01
N MET A 9 -4.84 29.49 7.03
CA MET A 9 -6.04 29.14 6.28
C MET A 9 -6.67 27.89 6.92
N ILE A 10 -7.80 28.10 7.61
CA ILE A 10 -8.65 27.05 8.15
C ILE A 10 -9.55 26.57 7.00
N VAL A 11 -9.42 25.31 6.57
CA VAL A 11 -10.39 24.66 5.68
C VAL A 11 -11.28 23.77 6.54
N ALA A 12 -12.54 24.16 6.66
CA ALA A 12 -13.59 23.39 7.30
C ALA A 12 -14.03 22.23 6.40
N VAL A 13 -13.98 21.01 6.91
CA VAL A 13 -14.57 19.83 6.27
C VAL A 13 -16.01 19.71 6.74
N THR A 14 -16.96 19.99 5.85
CA THR A 14 -18.39 19.77 6.07
C THR A 14 -18.74 18.31 5.80
N LEU A 15 -19.18 17.61 6.86
CA LEU A 15 -19.85 16.32 6.80
C LEU A 15 -21.28 16.51 6.27
N ALA A 16 -21.64 15.77 5.22
CA ALA A 16 -23.03 15.60 4.80
C ALA A 16 -23.41 14.12 4.96
N ALA A 17 -24.32 13.86 5.91
CA ALA A 17 -25.05 12.61 6.07
C ALA A 17 -26.50 12.82 5.60
N CYS A 18 -27.09 11.80 4.94
CA CYS A 18 -28.52 11.43 4.91
C CYS A 18 -28.68 10.23 3.95
N VAL A 19 -28.92 9.00 4.45
CA VAL A 19 -30.23 8.34 4.72
C VAL A 19 -30.88 7.71 3.48
N SER A 20 -31.09 6.39 3.51
CA SER A 20 -32.31 5.73 2.99
C SER A 20 -32.50 4.30 3.55
N SER A 21 -33.70 4.03 4.03
CA SER A 21 -34.38 2.73 4.25
C SER A 21 -35.79 2.87 3.62
N PRO A 22 -36.72 1.88 3.60
CA PRO A 22 -36.66 0.43 3.80
C PRO A 22 -37.23 -0.36 2.59
N GLY A 23 -37.16 -1.70 2.63
CA GLY A 23 -37.67 -2.61 1.58
C GLY A 23 -39.16 -2.95 1.70
N PRO A 24 -39.78 -3.47 0.63
CA PRO A 24 -41.09 -4.11 0.69
C PRO A 24 -40.97 -5.64 0.68
N GLY A 25 -41.76 -6.29 1.55
CA GLY A 25 -41.99 -7.73 1.50
C GLY A 25 -42.95 -8.12 0.38
N GLN A 26 -42.97 -9.42 0.03
CA GLN A 26 -44.12 -10.01 -0.64
C GLN A 26 -44.24 -11.51 -0.37
N GLN A 27 -45.51 -11.90 -0.34
CA GLN A 27 -46.13 -13.13 0.14
C GLN A 27 -45.78 -14.40 -0.64
N ALA A 28 -46.09 -15.51 0.03
CA ALA A 28 -46.26 -16.87 -0.51
C ALA A 28 -47.21 -16.95 -1.73
N PRO A 29 -47.23 -18.11 -2.39
CA PRO A 29 -48.47 -18.89 -2.30
C PRO A 29 -48.28 -20.39 -2.10
N ALA A 30 -49.36 -20.99 -1.63
CA ALA A 30 -49.58 -22.40 -1.34
C ALA A 30 -49.98 -23.23 -2.57
N SER A 31 -49.94 -24.56 -2.38
CA SER A 31 -50.94 -25.59 -2.74
C SER A 31 -50.38 -26.79 -3.53
N GLY A 32 -50.83 -27.99 -3.13
CA GLY A 32 -50.59 -29.24 -3.85
C GLY A 32 -50.74 -30.50 -2.98
N ASP A 33 -51.94 -31.05 -2.98
CA ASP A 33 -52.52 -32.16 -2.19
C ASP A 33 -51.94 -33.58 -2.34
N ALA A 34 -52.44 -34.43 -1.42
CA ALA A 34 -52.74 -35.88 -1.49
C ALA A 34 -51.83 -36.75 -0.60
N GLY A 35 -52.30 -37.59 0.30
CA GLY A 35 -53.62 -38.12 0.62
C GLY A 35 -53.40 -39.47 1.34
N GLY A 36 -54.19 -39.83 2.35
CA GLY A 36 -54.12 -41.16 2.96
C GLY A 36 -54.59 -41.24 4.41
N SER A 37 -55.88 -41.54 4.58
CA SER A 37 -56.53 -41.91 5.84
C SER A 37 -56.21 -43.37 6.22
N ALA A 38 -55.98 -43.65 7.51
CA ALA A 38 -56.50 -44.86 8.19
C ALA A 38 -56.27 -44.83 9.71
N THR A 39 -57.38 -44.73 10.43
CA THR A 39 -57.79 -45.49 11.64
C THR A 39 -56.87 -45.63 12.85
N ALA A 40 -57.41 -45.10 13.95
CA ALA A 40 -57.24 -45.45 15.35
C ALA A 40 -56.72 -46.86 15.66
N ASP A 41 -55.82 -46.93 16.64
CA ASP A 41 -56.10 -47.80 17.78
C ASP A 41 -55.50 -47.26 19.08
N ARG A 42 -56.29 -47.40 20.14
CA ARG A 42 -56.08 -46.91 21.50
C ARG A 42 -55.56 -48.06 22.33
N VAL A 43 -54.36 -47.92 22.91
CA VAL A 43 -53.94 -48.75 24.06
C VAL A 43 -53.30 -47.84 25.11
N GLU A 44 -54.04 -47.64 26.19
CA GLU A 44 -53.54 -47.18 27.48
C GLU A 44 -52.56 -48.23 28.02
N ALA A 45 -51.30 -47.84 28.22
CA ALA A 45 -50.35 -48.56 29.06
C ALA A 45 -49.71 -47.58 30.02
N THR A 46 -50.17 -47.65 31.26
CA THR A 46 -49.59 -47.09 32.47
C THR A 46 -48.11 -47.45 32.59
N GLY A 47 -47.22 -46.47 32.45
CA GLY A 47 -45.79 -46.61 32.70
C GLY A 47 -45.29 -45.40 33.48
N GLN A 48 -44.87 -45.64 34.73
CA GLN A 48 -44.28 -44.67 35.64
C GLN A 48 -43.20 -43.82 34.96
N ALA A 49 -43.31 -42.50 35.11
CA ALA A 49 -42.23 -41.56 34.84
C ALA A 49 -41.07 -41.85 35.80
N ILE A 50 -40.03 -42.51 35.30
CA ILE A 50 -38.71 -42.50 35.91
C ILE A 50 -38.15 -41.08 35.68
N PRO A 51 -37.69 -40.35 36.70
CA PRO A 51 -37.02 -39.07 36.49
C PRO A 51 -35.82 -39.30 35.58
N ALA A 52 -35.79 -38.62 34.44
CA ALA A 52 -34.60 -38.58 33.60
C ALA A 52 -33.44 -38.05 34.45
N THR A 53 -32.57 -38.95 34.87
CA THR A 53 -31.32 -38.60 35.52
C THR A 53 -30.54 -37.77 34.50
N PRO A 54 -30.08 -36.54 34.82
CA PRO A 54 -29.27 -35.78 33.88
C PRO A 54 -28.07 -36.65 33.48
N SER A 55 -27.91 -36.82 32.17
CA SER A 55 -26.81 -37.58 31.57
C SER A 55 -25.48 -37.22 32.25
N SER A 56 -24.89 -38.15 32.99
CA SER A 56 -23.68 -37.89 33.78
C SER A 56 -22.53 -37.43 32.89
N ALA A 57 -22.51 -37.84 31.61
CA ALA A 57 -21.54 -37.40 30.62
C ALA A 57 -21.60 -35.88 30.34
N ALA A 58 -22.78 -35.27 30.38
CA ALA A 58 -22.92 -33.82 30.22
C ALA A 58 -22.43 -33.06 31.47
N ALA A 59 -22.71 -33.58 32.66
CA ALA A 59 -22.25 -33.00 33.94
C ALA A 59 -20.72 -33.15 34.15
N THR A 60 -20.12 -34.26 33.70
CA THR A 60 -18.66 -34.45 33.69
C THR A 60 -17.98 -33.45 32.74
N SER A 61 -18.60 -33.13 31.60
CA SER A 61 -18.04 -32.13 30.67
C SER A 61 -18.00 -30.70 31.23
N ASP A 62 -19.02 -30.29 31.99
CA ASP A 62 -19.07 -28.95 32.59
C ASP A 62 -18.07 -28.78 33.73
N THR A 63 -17.96 -29.80 34.59
CA THR A 63 -16.98 -29.79 35.69
C THR A 63 -15.53 -29.74 35.18
N GLU A 64 -15.23 -30.42 34.08
CA GLU A 64 -13.92 -30.32 33.41
C GLU A 64 -13.65 -28.93 32.82
N ILE A 65 -14.65 -28.33 32.17
CA ILE A 65 -14.54 -26.96 31.62
C ILE A 65 -14.29 -25.95 32.74
N ASP A 66 -15.02 -26.05 33.84
CA ASP A 66 -14.88 -25.16 34.99
C ASP A 66 -13.52 -25.32 35.68
N ALA A 67 -12.98 -26.54 35.75
CA ALA A 67 -11.63 -26.78 36.24
C ALA A 67 -10.56 -26.08 35.38
N ILE A 68 -10.72 -26.08 34.05
CA ILE A 68 -9.80 -25.39 33.14
C ILE A 68 -9.92 -23.87 33.29
N VAL A 69 -11.14 -23.34 33.42
CA VAL A 69 -11.36 -21.91 33.67
C VAL A 69 -10.76 -21.49 35.01
N ALA A 70 -10.90 -22.30 36.06
CA ALA A 70 -10.28 -22.04 37.35
C ALA A 70 -8.74 -22.03 37.26
N LYS A 71 -8.16 -22.97 36.50
CA LYS A 71 -6.73 -23.00 36.22
C LYS A 71 -6.27 -21.78 35.43
N ALA A 72 -7.08 -21.32 34.48
CA ALA A 72 -6.81 -20.09 33.73
C ALA A 72 -6.71 -18.88 34.65
N ARG A 73 -7.69 -18.70 35.54
CA ARG A 73 -7.70 -17.62 36.54
C ARG A 73 -6.48 -17.70 37.46
N SER A 74 -6.22 -18.87 38.04
CA SER A 74 -5.06 -19.08 38.90
C SER A 74 -3.73 -18.77 38.21
N SER A 75 -3.61 -19.04 36.91
CA SER A 75 -2.40 -18.73 36.14
C SER A 75 -2.26 -17.22 35.94
N ILE A 76 -3.36 -16.52 35.66
CA ILE A 76 -3.36 -15.05 35.53
C ILE A 76 -3.02 -14.39 36.88
N ASP A 77 -3.59 -14.88 37.97
CA ASP A 77 -3.32 -14.37 39.33
C ASP A 77 -1.85 -14.60 39.75
N ALA A 78 -1.21 -15.64 39.20
CA ALA A 78 0.22 -15.92 39.36
C ALA A 78 1.13 -15.15 38.39
N ASN A 79 0.61 -14.17 37.64
CA ASN A 79 1.33 -13.41 36.60
C ASN A 79 1.80 -14.25 35.39
N HIS A 80 1.15 -15.37 35.11
CA HIS A 80 1.40 -16.21 33.94
C HIS A 80 0.32 -15.98 32.88
N LEU A 81 0.20 -14.74 32.37
CA LEU A 81 -0.91 -14.35 31.49
C LEU A 81 -1.02 -15.23 30.24
N ALA A 82 0.10 -15.51 29.56
CA ALA A 82 0.11 -16.32 28.35
C ALA A 82 -0.42 -17.75 28.59
N GLU A 83 -0.09 -18.34 29.74
CA GLU A 83 -0.60 -19.65 30.15
C GLU A 83 -2.09 -19.59 30.48
N GLY A 84 -2.51 -18.54 31.20
CA GLY A 84 -3.92 -18.27 31.48
C GLY A 84 -4.76 -18.14 30.21
N ILE A 85 -4.28 -17.39 29.21
CA ILE A 85 -4.91 -17.26 27.89
C ILE A 85 -5.02 -18.64 27.22
N LYS A 86 -3.96 -19.44 27.21
CA LYS A 86 -3.98 -20.80 26.63
C LYS A 86 -5.02 -21.71 27.33
N PHE A 87 -5.18 -21.62 28.65
CA PHE A 87 -6.23 -22.35 29.36
C PHE A 87 -7.63 -21.86 28.99
N TYR A 88 -7.86 -20.55 28.92
CA TYR A 88 -9.13 -20.00 28.44
C TYR A 88 -9.47 -20.46 27.01
N ILE A 89 -8.48 -20.53 26.12
CA ILE A 89 -8.65 -21.02 24.75
C ILE A 89 -8.97 -22.51 24.74
N SER A 90 -8.35 -23.30 25.63
CA SER A 90 -8.67 -24.73 25.78
C SER A 90 -10.10 -24.92 26.28
N ALA A 91 -10.54 -24.12 27.26
CA ALA A 91 -11.92 -24.10 27.72
C ALA A 91 -12.88 -23.69 26.59
N LEU A 92 -12.53 -22.65 25.82
CA LEU A 92 -13.30 -22.19 24.65
C LEU A 92 -13.46 -23.31 23.61
N ALA A 93 -12.39 -24.03 23.30
CA ALA A 93 -12.42 -25.15 22.38
C ALA A 93 -13.40 -26.24 22.83
N ARG A 94 -13.41 -26.58 24.13
CA ARG A 94 -14.28 -27.61 24.70
C ARG A 94 -15.75 -27.17 24.74
N VAL A 95 -16.05 -25.94 25.14
CA VAL A 95 -17.45 -25.44 25.13
C VAL A 95 -18.00 -25.34 23.71
N THR A 96 -17.18 -24.92 22.74
CA THR A 96 -17.61 -24.83 21.33
C THR A 96 -17.87 -26.23 20.75
N LYS A 97 -16.99 -27.21 21.02
CA LYS A 97 -17.21 -28.62 20.63
C LYS A 97 -18.47 -29.22 21.28
N ALA A 98 -18.79 -28.81 22.50
CA ALA A 98 -20.00 -29.22 23.21
C ALA A 98 -21.27 -28.45 22.80
N GLY A 99 -21.19 -27.49 21.87
CA GLY A 99 -22.34 -26.69 21.41
C GLY A 99 -22.87 -25.68 22.45
N LYS A 100 -22.10 -25.37 23.50
CA LYS A 100 -22.52 -24.53 24.63
C LYS A 100 -22.28 -23.04 24.33
N ARG A 101 -23.12 -22.47 23.45
CA ARG A 101 -22.93 -21.11 22.90
C ARG A 101 -22.82 -20.02 23.98
N ALA A 102 -23.74 -19.99 24.95
CA ALA A 102 -23.72 -18.95 25.99
C ALA A 102 -22.41 -18.94 26.81
N ARG A 103 -21.85 -20.12 27.09
CA ARG A 103 -20.57 -20.26 27.80
C ARG A 103 -19.38 -19.86 26.92
N ALA A 104 -19.45 -20.17 25.62
CA ALA A 104 -18.45 -19.72 24.65
C ALA A 104 -18.41 -18.19 24.55
N ASP A 105 -19.57 -17.54 24.56
CA ASP A 105 -19.67 -16.08 24.55
C ASP A 105 -19.10 -15.44 25.82
N GLU A 106 -19.36 -16.03 27.00
CA GLU A 106 -18.77 -15.59 28.27
C GLU A 106 -17.23 -15.71 28.28
N ILE A 107 -16.70 -16.85 27.85
CA ILE A 107 -15.25 -17.08 27.76
C ILE A 107 -14.63 -16.11 26.74
N THR A 108 -15.29 -15.89 25.60
CA THR A 108 -14.85 -14.92 24.60
C THR A 108 -14.85 -13.50 25.15
N GLY A 109 -15.87 -13.10 25.91
CA GLY A 109 -15.92 -11.82 26.60
C GLY A 109 -14.76 -11.66 27.60
N THR A 110 -14.44 -12.72 28.33
CA THR A 110 -13.31 -12.74 29.26
C THR A 110 -11.97 -12.60 28.54
N LEU A 111 -11.76 -13.35 27.44
CA LEU A 111 -10.58 -13.21 26.60
C LEU A 111 -10.45 -11.78 26.06
N ASN A 112 -11.53 -11.19 25.53
CA ASN A 112 -11.50 -9.80 25.07
C ASN A 112 -11.14 -8.80 26.18
N ALA A 113 -11.64 -9.00 27.40
CA ALA A 113 -11.28 -8.19 28.55
C ALA A 113 -9.80 -8.34 28.92
N ILE A 114 -9.26 -9.57 28.89
CA ILE A 114 -7.83 -9.85 29.08
C ILE A 114 -6.99 -9.13 28.00
N GLY A 115 -7.48 -9.08 26.76
CA GLY A 115 -6.81 -8.40 25.65
C GLY A 115 -6.48 -6.94 25.93
N THR A 116 -7.26 -6.26 26.78
CA THR A 116 -6.98 -4.86 27.16
C THR A 116 -5.69 -4.67 27.96
N ARG A 117 -5.14 -5.75 28.53
CA ARG A 117 -3.83 -5.76 29.20
C ARG A 117 -2.68 -5.92 28.21
N LEU A 118 -2.94 -6.37 26.99
CA LEU A 118 -1.90 -6.56 25.98
C LEU A 118 -1.64 -5.27 25.21
N THR A 119 -0.37 -4.99 24.94
CA THR A 119 0.03 -3.90 24.04
C THR A 119 0.96 -4.43 22.96
N VAL A 120 0.72 -3.99 21.73
CA VAL A 120 1.60 -4.25 20.59
C VAL A 120 2.29 -2.95 20.21
N GLU A 121 3.59 -2.91 20.39
CA GLU A 121 4.43 -1.72 20.22
C GLU A 121 5.36 -1.90 19.02
N PRO A 122 5.55 -0.88 18.16
CA PRO A 122 6.47 -1.00 17.03
C PRO A 122 7.92 -1.07 17.51
N HIS A 123 8.74 -1.85 16.80
CA HIS A 123 10.19 -1.89 17.01
C HIS A 123 10.84 -0.52 16.74
N GLU A 124 12.01 -0.23 17.34
CA GLU A 124 12.68 1.08 17.20
C GLU A 124 13.01 1.46 15.75
N SER A 125 13.17 0.49 14.84
CA SER A 125 13.36 0.74 13.40
C SER A 125 12.18 1.47 12.74
N TRP A 126 11.01 1.44 13.39
CA TRP A 126 9.79 2.11 12.97
C TRP A 126 9.52 3.41 13.70
N LEU A 127 10.39 3.83 14.61
CA LEU A 127 10.26 5.07 15.34
C LEU A 127 11.12 6.16 14.71
N ALA A 128 10.54 7.35 14.53
CA ALA A 128 11.27 8.56 14.22
C ALA A 128 11.90 9.14 15.50
N SER A 129 12.77 10.14 15.35
CA SER A 129 13.46 10.77 16.48
C SER A 129 12.54 11.47 17.47
N ASP A 130 11.31 11.81 17.05
CA ASP A 130 10.26 12.41 17.88
C ASP A 130 9.37 11.35 18.57
N GLY A 131 9.66 10.06 18.39
CA GLY A 131 8.87 8.95 18.92
C GLY A 131 7.62 8.60 18.11
N SER A 132 7.33 9.33 17.03
CA SER A 132 6.24 8.99 16.12
C SER A 132 6.61 7.76 15.28
N GLN A 133 5.59 7.02 14.83
CA GLN A 133 5.82 5.90 13.93
C GLN A 133 6.06 6.40 12.50
N ARG A 134 7.19 6.04 11.91
CA ARG A 134 7.53 6.38 10.53
C ARG A 134 6.79 5.51 9.52
N THR A 135 6.77 5.91 8.26
CA THR A 135 6.29 5.09 7.14
C THR A 135 7.43 4.44 6.36
N GLY A 136 7.14 3.33 5.69
CA GLY A 136 8.05 2.69 4.73
C GLY A 136 7.76 3.09 3.29
N SER A 137 8.68 2.84 2.36
CA SER A 137 8.37 2.92 0.92
C SER A 137 7.80 1.60 0.44
N SER A 138 6.65 1.61 -0.22
CA SER A 138 6.03 0.42 -0.81
C SER A 138 6.93 -0.26 -1.85
N ARG A 139 7.70 0.52 -2.62
CA ARG A 139 8.66 -0.02 -3.60
C ARG A 139 9.86 -0.70 -2.97
N ALA A 140 10.44 -0.06 -1.94
CA ALA A 140 11.56 -0.64 -1.22
C ALA A 140 11.11 -1.94 -0.53
N ALA A 141 9.97 -1.92 0.14
CA ALA A 141 9.41 -3.09 0.82
C ALA A 141 9.12 -4.24 -0.15
N ALA A 142 8.64 -3.95 -1.36
CA ALA A 142 8.42 -4.96 -2.39
C ALA A 142 9.71 -5.68 -2.85
N ARG A 143 10.89 -5.10 -2.60
CA ARG A 143 12.20 -5.69 -2.89
C ARG A 143 12.88 -6.28 -1.65
N GLY A 144 12.20 -6.31 -0.50
CA GLY A 144 12.83 -6.73 0.75
C GLY A 144 13.77 -5.66 1.35
N GLU A 145 13.65 -4.40 0.94
CA GLU A 145 14.45 -3.28 1.42
C GLU A 145 13.66 -2.37 2.38
N GLY A 146 14.39 -1.59 3.20
CA GLY A 146 13.78 -0.65 4.14
C GLY A 146 13.24 -1.31 5.41
N PRO A 147 12.37 -0.61 6.17
CA PRO A 147 11.88 -1.12 7.45
C PRO A 147 10.86 -2.26 7.22
N MET A 148 11.13 -3.41 7.81
CA MET A 148 10.24 -4.57 7.79
C MET A 148 9.38 -4.61 9.05
N PRO A 149 8.14 -5.11 9.01
CA PRO A 149 7.23 -5.07 10.15
C PRO A 149 7.81 -5.83 11.35
N ALA A 150 7.87 -5.16 12.50
CA ALA A 150 8.44 -5.71 13.72
C ALA A 150 7.75 -5.09 14.93
N VAL A 151 7.33 -5.92 15.87
CA VAL A 151 6.60 -5.53 17.06
C VAL A 151 7.15 -6.18 18.32
N TYR A 152 7.01 -5.48 19.44
CA TYR A 152 7.06 -6.06 20.76
C TYR A 152 5.63 -6.32 21.26
N LEU A 153 5.41 -7.49 21.85
CA LEU A 153 4.21 -7.81 22.61
C LEU A 153 4.51 -7.71 24.10
N TYR A 154 3.79 -6.82 24.77
CA TYR A 154 3.86 -6.64 26.20
C TYR A 154 2.52 -6.89 26.88
N GLU A 155 2.61 -7.30 28.12
CA GLU A 155 1.54 -7.19 29.09
C GLU A 155 1.75 -5.93 29.95
N SER A 156 0.72 -5.11 30.09
CA SER A 156 0.69 -3.91 30.90
C SER A 156 0.10 -4.20 32.29
N TYR A 157 0.87 -3.85 33.32
CA TYR A 157 0.46 -3.85 34.72
C TYR A 157 0.20 -2.42 35.24
N GLY A 158 -0.11 -1.49 34.34
CA GLY A 158 -0.36 -0.07 34.65
C GLY A 158 0.91 0.77 34.80
N TYR A 159 1.89 0.32 35.58
CA TYR A 159 3.17 1.03 35.82
C TYR A 159 4.41 0.30 35.29
N ALA A 160 4.26 -0.96 34.91
CA ALA A 160 5.31 -1.80 34.34
C ALA A 160 4.80 -2.58 33.14
N LYS A 161 5.72 -2.94 32.24
CA LYS A 161 5.46 -3.82 31.10
C LYS A 161 6.28 -5.09 31.25
N SER A 162 5.67 -6.24 30.97
CA SER A 162 6.37 -7.52 30.92
C SER A 162 6.33 -8.08 29.50
N PRO A 163 7.45 -8.56 28.94
CA PRO A 163 7.45 -9.23 27.64
C PRO A 163 6.60 -10.49 27.69
N VAL A 164 5.91 -10.78 26.60
CA VAL A 164 5.14 -12.01 26.43
C VAL A 164 5.89 -12.92 25.44
N PRO A 165 6.65 -13.92 25.91
CA PRO A 165 7.37 -14.84 25.04
C PRO A 165 6.44 -15.91 24.44
N ASP A 166 6.88 -16.54 23.35
CA ASP A 166 6.23 -17.68 22.69
C ASP A 166 4.77 -17.46 22.27
N ALA A 167 4.36 -16.20 22.10
CA ALA A 167 3.07 -15.82 21.54
C ALA A 167 3.24 -15.62 20.02
N PHE A 168 2.33 -16.16 19.21
CA PHE A 168 2.39 -15.91 17.78
C PHE A 168 1.87 -14.52 17.46
N ILE A 169 2.64 -13.73 16.72
CA ILE A 169 2.14 -12.54 16.04
C ILE A 169 1.75 -12.92 14.63
N ARG A 170 0.51 -12.62 14.26
CA ARG A 170 0.02 -12.70 12.88
C ARG A 170 0.30 -11.37 12.19
N PHE A 171 0.96 -11.44 11.05
CA PHE A 171 1.12 -10.34 10.12
C PHE A 171 0.23 -10.58 8.90
N GLU A 172 -0.52 -9.57 8.46
CA GLU A 172 -1.35 -9.67 7.26
C GLU A 172 -1.42 -8.34 6.53
N PHE A 173 -1.50 -8.38 5.20
CA PHE A 173 -1.83 -7.20 4.42
C PHE A 173 -3.32 -6.88 4.60
N ILE A 174 -3.62 -5.67 5.07
CA ILE A 174 -4.99 -5.15 5.14
C ILE A 174 -5.28 -4.16 4.01
N ALA A 175 -4.23 -3.68 3.33
CA ALA A 175 -4.31 -2.89 2.10
C ALA A 175 -3.14 -3.24 1.19
N ASN A 176 -3.43 -3.42 -0.11
CA ASN A 176 -2.49 -3.82 -1.17
C ASN A 176 -1.80 -5.14 -0.85
N GLU A 177 -2.34 -6.22 -1.43
CA GLU A 177 -1.96 -7.61 -1.15
C GLU A 177 -0.46 -7.87 -1.36
N GLY A 178 0.04 -8.96 -0.81
CA GLY A 178 1.45 -9.31 -0.91
C GLY A 178 1.78 -10.61 -0.21
N ASN A 179 3.05 -10.96 -0.23
CA ASN A 179 3.57 -12.16 0.42
C ASN A 179 4.53 -11.76 1.54
N LEU A 180 4.30 -12.31 2.73
CA LEU A 180 5.15 -12.13 3.91
C LEU A 180 5.11 -13.40 4.77
N ASN A 181 6.03 -13.49 5.73
CA ASN A 181 5.97 -14.58 6.71
C ASN A 181 4.85 -14.30 7.73
N ALA A 182 3.69 -14.92 7.52
CA ALA A 182 2.43 -14.48 8.15
C ALA A 182 2.35 -14.72 9.65
N SER A 183 3.16 -15.61 10.23
CA SER A 183 3.09 -15.90 11.66
C SER A 183 4.47 -16.15 12.23
N VAL A 184 4.82 -15.40 13.28
CA VAL A 184 6.13 -15.46 13.92
C VAL A 184 5.93 -15.45 15.43
N ALA A 185 6.57 -16.38 16.14
CA ALA A 185 6.54 -16.43 17.59
C ALA A 185 7.41 -15.31 18.18
N THR A 186 6.96 -14.71 19.28
CA THR A 186 7.75 -13.75 20.03
C THR A 186 8.92 -14.42 20.75
N ASP A 187 10.07 -13.74 20.79
CA ASP A 187 11.24 -14.17 21.54
C ASP A 187 11.11 -13.89 23.06
N SER A 188 12.19 -14.10 23.82
CA SER A 188 12.24 -13.84 25.27
C SER A 188 12.03 -12.37 25.66
N LYS A 189 12.14 -11.44 24.71
CA LYS A 189 11.87 -10.00 24.89
C LYS A 189 10.51 -9.60 24.35
N GLY A 190 9.70 -10.55 23.89
CA GLY A 190 8.40 -10.27 23.28
C GLY A 190 8.51 -9.78 21.83
N LEU A 191 9.68 -9.84 21.20
CA LEU A 191 9.89 -9.35 19.83
C LEU A 191 9.45 -10.39 18.80
N ALA A 192 8.65 -9.96 17.82
CA ALA A 192 8.39 -10.71 16.60
C ALA A 192 8.53 -9.80 15.38
N ASN A 193 9.21 -10.28 14.35
CA ASN A 193 9.43 -9.57 13.11
C ASN A 193 9.14 -10.47 11.90
N THR A 194 8.65 -9.88 10.82
CA THR A 194 8.42 -10.59 9.55
C THR A 194 9.16 -9.89 8.42
N GLY A 195 9.38 -10.60 7.32
CA GLY A 195 9.90 -10.03 6.07
C GLY A 195 8.80 -9.96 5.01
N ILE A 196 8.73 -8.84 4.30
CA ILE A 196 7.91 -8.73 3.08
C ILE A 196 8.74 -9.24 1.91
N THR A 197 8.19 -10.21 1.18
CA THR A 197 8.81 -10.80 0.00
C THR A 197 8.28 -10.20 -1.30
N SER A 198 7.04 -9.74 -1.32
CA SER A 198 6.46 -9.02 -2.45
C SER A 198 5.25 -8.19 -2.02
N ILE A 199 4.98 -7.12 -2.77
CA ILE A 199 3.74 -6.34 -2.71
C ILE A 199 3.12 -6.36 -4.12
N ALA A 200 1.81 -6.58 -4.21
CA ALA A 200 1.10 -6.77 -5.47
C ALA A 200 1.14 -5.53 -6.36
N SER A 201 1.05 -4.33 -5.77
CA SER A 201 1.21 -3.05 -6.48
C SER A 201 2.23 -2.14 -5.78
N PRO A 202 3.54 -2.26 -6.05
CA PRO A 202 4.58 -1.50 -5.38
C PRO A 202 4.46 0.02 -5.52
N GLY A 203 3.75 0.54 -6.52
CA GLY A 203 3.45 1.97 -6.66
C GLY A 203 2.18 2.44 -5.96
N LYS A 204 1.54 1.61 -5.14
CA LYS A 204 0.39 1.97 -4.30
C LYS A 204 0.72 1.82 -2.83
N ASP A 205 -0.01 2.55 -1.99
CA ASP A 205 0.07 2.40 -0.54
C ASP A 205 -0.24 0.96 -0.14
N ALA A 206 0.45 0.47 0.88
CA ALA A 206 0.21 -0.83 1.48
C ALA A 206 0.20 -0.72 3.00
N VAL A 207 -0.59 -1.57 3.65
CA VAL A 207 -0.63 -1.61 5.11
C VAL A 207 -0.55 -3.04 5.58
N VAL A 208 0.44 -3.31 6.43
CA VAL A 208 0.57 -4.60 7.12
C VAL A 208 0.12 -4.43 8.56
N ARG A 209 -0.82 -5.26 9.00
CA ARG A 209 -1.29 -5.31 10.38
C ARG A 209 -0.63 -6.46 11.13
N ALA A 210 -0.17 -6.19 12.33
CA ALA A 210 0.34 -7.17 13.29
C ALA A 210 -0.60 -7.29 14.49
N TYR A 211 -0.97 -8.50 14.90
CA TYR A 211 -1.79 -8.75 16.10
C TYR A 211 -1.45 -10.12 16.73
N PRO A 212 -1.62 -10.29 18.05
CA PRO A 212 -1.29 -11.54 18.70
C PRO A 212 -2.38 -12.60 18.52
N VAL A 213 -1.93 -13.83 18.33
CA VAL A 213 -2.73 -15.04 18.22
C VAL A 213 -2.17 -16.06 19.20
N PHE A 214 -3.06 -16.60 20.02
CA PHE A 214 -2.72 -17.68 20.94
C PHE A 214 -3.44 -18.95 20.49
N THR A 215 -2.75 -20.07 20.60
CA THR A 215 -3.27 -21.37 20.18
C THR A 215 -3.14 -22.37 21.31
N SER A 216 -4.18 -23.16 21.54
CA SER A 216 -4.17 -24.29 22.46
C SER A 216 -5.11 -25.38 21.96
N GLU A 217 -4.70 -26.65 22.05
CA GLU A 217 -5.48 -27.82 21.61
C GLU A 217 -6.03 -27.71 20.17
N GLY A 218 -5.28 -27.06 19.26
CA GLY A 218 -5.67 -26.82 17.87
C GLY A 218 -6.71 -25.71 17.66
N TYR A 219 -7.11 -25.02 18.72
CA TYR A 219 -8.00 -23.85 18.66
C TYR A 219 -7.19 -22.57 18.82
N SER A 220 -7.49 -21.57 18.00
CA SER A 220 -6.77 -20.29 17.98
C SER A 220 -7.71 -19.14 18.32
N PHE A 221 -7.22 -18.21 19.13
CA PHE A 221 -7.90 -16.95 19.42
C PHE A 221 -7.01 -15.77 19.03
N ALA A 222 -7.55 -14.90 18.20
CA ALA A 222 -6.86 -13.73 17.67
C ALA A 222 -7.36 -12.46 18.34
N PHE A 223 -6.46 -11.71 18.97
CA PHE A 223 -6.77 -10.43 19.60
C PHE A 223 -6.73 -9.30 18.57
N LYS A 224 -7.67 -9.30 17.62
CA LYS A 224 -7.69 -8.34 16.50
C LYS A 224 -7.86 -6.88 16.92
N THR A 225 -8.32 -6.62 18.13
CA THR A 225 -8.42 -5.27 18.72
C THR A 225 -7.08 -4.76 19.27
N VAL A 226 -6.12 -5.66 19.49
CA VAL A 226 -4.76 -5.34 19.94
C VAL A 226 -3.84 -5.47 18.73
N PHE A 227 -3.63 -4.38 18.02
CA PHE A 227 -2.91 -4.43 16.75
C PHE A 227 -1.96 -3.24 16.57
N ARG A 228 -1.05 -3.42 15.61
CA ARG A 228 -0.19 -2.35 15.08
C ARG A 228 -0.21 -2.40 13.57
N ASP A 229 -0.43 -1.24 12.96
CA ASP A 229 -0.40 -1.08 11.51
C ASP A 229 0.94 -0.49 11.08
N PHE A 230 1.49 -1.02 9.99
CA PHE A 230 2.71 -0.57 9.34
C PHE A 230 2.37 -0.06 7.96
N SER A 231 2.43 1.27 7.79
CA SER A 231 2.07 1.93 6.54
C SER A 231 3.28 2.06 5.63
N TYR A 232 3.12 1.55 4.42
CA TYR A 232 4.03 1.74 3.30
C TYR A 232 3.38 2.69 2.30
N VAL A 233 4.06 3.78 1.99
CA VAL A 233 3.53 4.82 1.11
C VAL A 233 4.05 4.64 -0.32
N ALA A 234 3.16 4.85 -1.27
CA ALA A 234 3.49 5.04 -2.66
C ALA A 234 4.43 6.25 -2.83
N PRO A 235 5.28 6.26 -3.86
CA PRO A 235 5.98 7.48 -4.21
C PRO A 235 4.97 8.56 -4.62
N PRO A 236 5.36 9.84 -4.48
CA PRO A 236 4.56 10.95 -4.98
C PRO A 236 4.21 10.77 -6.45
N ASN A 237 2.94 10.95 -6.81
CA ASN A 237 2.47 10.89 -8.20
C ASN A 237 2.76 12.19 -8.96
N LEU A 238 4.00 12.69 -8.85
CA LEU A 238 4.45 13.94 -9.44
C LEU A 238 5.70 13.70 -10.30
N ALA A 239 5.62 14.15 -11.55
CA ALA A 239 6.67 14.10 -12.54
C ALA A 239 7.20 15.51 -12.85
N ILE A 240 8.50 15.70 -12.66
CA ILE A 240 9.17 16.91 -13.15
C ILE A 240 9.59 16.70 -14.60
N VAL A 241 9.22 17.63 -15.48
CA VAL A 241 9.62 17.59 -16.89
C VAL A 241 10.78 18.55 -17.09
N ALA A 242 11.95 18.03 -17.47
CA ALA A 242 13.11 18.85 -17.77
C ALA A 242 13.61 18.54 -19.17
N VAL A 243 13.92 19.58 -19.93
CA VAL A 243 14.31 19.47 -21.33
C VAL A 243 15.64 20.19 -21.55
N MET A 244 16.59 19.49 -22.12
CA MET A 244 17.81 20.08 -22.67
C MET A 244 17.67 20.14 -24.19
N GLU A 245 17.67 21.35 -24.75
CA GLU A 245 17.69 21.59 -26.19
C GLU A 245 19.04 22.17 -26.58
N ARG A 246 19.81 21.41 -27.36
CA ARG A 246 21.09 21.88 -27.92
C ARG A 246 20.92 22.17 -29.40
N THR A 247 21.26 23.39 -29.77
CA THR A 247 21.28 23.86 -31.16
C THR A 247 22.72 24.25 -31.55
N PRO A 248 22.98 24.52 -32.83
CA PRO A 248 24.25 25.13 -33.26
C PRO A 248 24.66 26.39 -32.49
N ALA A 249 23.68 27.16 -31.99
CA ALA A 249 23.91 28.38 -31.23
C ALA A 249 24.24 28.12 -29.74
N GLY A 250 24.17 26.85 -29.29
CA GLY A 250 24.40 26.43 -27.92
C GLY A 250 23.16 25.82 -27.27
N ASP A 251 23.23 25.67 -25.94
CA ASP A 251 22.15 25.14 -25.12
C ASP A 251 21.05 26.21 -24.93
N GLY A 252 19.80 25.84 -25.19
CA GLY A 252 18.63 26.70 -25.10
C GLY A 252 18.19 26.91 -23.66
N SER A 253 17.94 28.16 -23.27
CA SER A 253 17.40 28.52 -21.96
C SER A 253 15.88 28.35 -21.86
N ASN A 254 15.17 28.34 -22.99
CA ASN A 254 13.72 28.18 -23.09
C ASN A 254 13.40 27.05 -24.08
N PRO A 255 13.41 25.79 -23.65
CA PRO A 255 13.18 24.66 -24.54
C PRO A 255 11.75 24.68 -25.12
N ARG A 256 11.63 24.62 -26.44
CA ARG A 256 10.34 24.66 -27.16
C ARG A 256 9.51 23.39 -27.00
N VAL A 257 10.13 22.26 -26.68
CA VAL A 257 9.43 20.97 -26.54
C VAL A 257 8.89 20.73 -25.11
N LEU A 258 9.29 21.54 -24.13
CA LEU A 258 8.94 21.38 -22.72
C LEU A 258 7.42 21.31 -22.49
N ASP A 259 6.70 22.34 -22.95
CA ASP A 259 5.26 22.43 -22.71
C ASP A 259 4.47 21.33 -23.43
N ALA A 260 4.92 20.92 -24.61
CA ALA A 260 4.26 19.87 -25.37
C ALA A 260 4.39 18.51 -24.69
N VAL A 261 5.59 18.16 -24.21
CA VAL A 261 5.82 16.92 -23.46
C VAL A 261 5.05 16.95 -22.15
N ALA A 262 5.11 18.06 -21.41
CA ALA A 262 4.38 18.21 -20.16
C ALA A 262 2.86 18.07 -20.35
N THR A 263 2.31 18.71 -21.38
CA THR A 263 0.88 18.63 -21.72
C THR A 263 0.49 17.22 -22.16
N SER A 264 1.35 16.51 -22.89
CA SER A 264 1.08 15.14 -23.36
C SER A 264 1.12 14.11 -22.23
N LEU A 265 1.85 14.38 -21.14
CA LEU A 265 1.92 13.49 -19.98
C LEU A 265 0.74 13.64 -19.01
N LYS A 266 0.12 14.84 -18.91
CA LYS A 266 -1.00 15.09 -17.98
C LYS A 266 -2.18 14.09 -18.12
N PRO A 267 -2.66 13.74 -19.33
CA PRO A 267 -3.73 12.76 -19.51
C PRO A 267 -3.38 11.34 -19.04
N LEU A 268 -2.11 11.06 -18.73
CA LEU A 268 -1.64 9.75 -18.28
C LEU A 268 -1.81 9.55 -16.75
N GLY A 269 -2.40 10.52 -16.05
CA GLY A 269 -2.77 10.39 -14.65
C GLY A 269 -1.66 10.69 -13.65
N VAL A 270 -0.60 11.38 -14.09
CA VAL A 270 0.49 11.89 -13.24
C VAL A 270 0.38 13.42 -13.13
N GLU A 271 0.70 13.98 -11.97
CA GLU A 271 0.85 15.42 -11.83
C GLU A 271 2.16 15.85 -12.51
N VAL A 272 2.11 16.93 -13.30
CA VAL A 272 3.25 17.34 -14.13
C VAL A 272 3.67 18.75 -13.79
N VAL A 273 4.95 18.91 -13.45
CA VAL A 273 5.58 20.21 -13.19
C VAL A 273 6.71 20.45 -14.19
N PRO A 274 6.58 21.39 -15.13
CA PRO A 274 7.68 21.81 -15.99
C PRO A 274 8.82 22.44 -15.16
N TYR A 275 10.05 22.06 -15.44
CA TYR A 275 11.23 22.66 -14.83
C TYR A 275 11.57 23.97 -15.56
N ASN A 276 11.36 25.09 -14.89
CA ASN A 276 11.60 26.44 -15.43
C ASN A 276 12.95 27.05 -14.98
N GLY A 277 13.83 26.24 -14.38
CA GLY A 277 15.15 26.68 -13.93
C GLY A 277 16.22 26.55 -15.03
N VAL A 278 17.40 27.11 -14.77
CA VAL A 278 18.57 26.91 -15.65
C VAL A 278 19.11 25.50 -15.47
N LEU A 279 19.15 24.73 -16.55
CA LEU A 279 19.72 23.38 -16.57
C LEU A 279 21.20 23.42 -16.93
N ALA A 280 22.07 23.14 -15.97
CA ALA A 280 23.47 22.92 -16.26
C ALA A 280 23.65 21.58 -17.03
N PRO A 281 24.34 21.55 -18.19
CA PRO A 281 24.43 20.35 -19.03
C PRO A 281 24.96 19.11 -18.32
N ALA A 282 26.00 19.25 -17.49
CA ALA A 282 26.57 18.15 -16.73
C ALA A 282 25.58 17.56 -15.71
N ARG A 283 24.84 18.42 -15.00
CA ARG A 283 23.83 17.99 -14.02
C ARG A 283 22.63 17.34 -14.70
N PHE A 284 22.17 17.92 -15.82
CA PHE A 284 21.12 17.31 -16.62
C PHE A 284 21.56 15.94 -17.14
N GLY A 285 22.77 15.81 -17.70
CA GLY A 285 23.31 14.55 -18.18
C GLY A 285 23.39 13.47 -17.10
N ALA A 286 23.81 13.84 -15.87
CA ALA A 286 23.80 12.94 -14.72
C ALA A 286 22.38 12.47 -14.36
N ALA A 287 21.42 13.39 -14.25
CA ALA A 287 20.01 13.05 -13.99
C ALA A 287 19.42 12.19 -15.11
N PHE A 288 19.74 12.50 -16.38
CA PHE A 288 19.34 11.74 -17.56
C PHE A 288 19.89 10.31 -17.56
N GLY A 289 21.04 10.10 -16.91
CA GLY A 289 21.66 8.81 -16.64
C GLY A 289 21.09 8.06 -15.43
N GLY A 290 20.23 8.68 -14.61
CA GLY A 290 19.66 8.07 -13.41
C GLY A 290 20.40 8.38 -12.10
N ASP A 291 21.28 9.39 -12.07
CA ASP A 291 21.96 9.78 -10.83
C ASP A 291 20.97 10.37 -9.81
N VAL A 292 20.82 9.69 -8.67
CA VAL A 292 19.86 10.04 -7.61
C VAL A 292 20.12 11.44 -7.04
N THR A 293 21.38 11.84 -6.93
CA THR A 293 21.75 13.16 -6.37
C THR A 293 21.37 14.28 -7.34
N ALA A 294 21.60 14.07 -8.64
CA ALA A 294 21.21 15.01 -9.69
C ALA A 294 19.68 15.13 -9.81
N LEU A 295 18.94 14.01 -9.70
CA LEU A 295 17.47 13.99 -9.68
C LEU A 295 16.93 14.76 -8.47
N ALA A 296 17.48 14.52 -7.28
CA ALA A 296 17.10 15.27 -6.08
C ALA A 296 17.36 16.78 -6.24
N ALA A 297 18.46 17.16 -6.88
CA ALA A 297 18.75 18.57 -7.15
C ALA A 297 17.78 19.22 -8.15
N LEU A 298 17.26 18.47 -9.13
CA LEU A 298 16.20 18.95 -10.02
C LEU A 298 14.86 19.12 -9.30
N ALA A 299 14.57 18.25 -8.32
CA ALA A 299 13.35 18.32 -7.53
C ALA A 299 13.30 19.50 -6.56
N GLY A 300 14.45 19.91 -6.02
CA GLY A 300 14.56 21.01 -5.09
C GLY A 300 13.70 20.76 -3.84
N ALA A 301 12.74 21.65 -3.58
CA ALA A 301 11.82 21.52 -2.44
C ALA A 301 10.59 20.64 -2.74
N VAL A 302 10.35 20.28 -3.99
CA VAL A 302 9.18 19.49 -4.40
C VAL A 302 9.47 18.00 -4.25
N LYS A 303 8.53 17.24 -3.70
CA LYS A 303 8.64 15.78 -3.62
C LYS A 303 8.19 15.15 -4.94
N ALA A 304 9.10 15.06 -5.90
CA ALA A 304 8.87 14.35 -7.16
C ALA A 304 9.11 12.85 -6.99
N GLY A 305 8.19 12.01 -7.50
CA GLY A 305 8.40 10.57 -7.62
C GLY A 305 9.05 10.18 -8.95
N TYR A 306 8.88 11.02 -9.97
CA TYR A 306 9.32 10.76 -11.34
C TYR A 306 9.93 11.99 -12.01
N PHE A 307 10.70 11.74 -13.06
CA PHE A 307 11.36 12.74 -13.88
C PHE A 307 11.21 12.35 -15.36
N ALA A 308 10.55 13.19 -16.14
CA ALA A 308 10.49 13.07 -17.59
C ALA A 308 11.58 13.98 -18.19
N LEU A 309 12.69 13.37 -18.58
CA LEU A 309 13.89 14.05 -19.05
C LEU A 309 13.99 13.92 -20.56
N VAL A 310 14.12 15.05 -21.26
CA VAL A 310 14.20 15.10 -22.72
C VAL A 310 15.52 15.71 -23.14
N ASN A 311 16.30 15.01 -23.96
CA ASN A 311 17.47 15.56 -24.62
C ASN A 311 17.18 15.72 -26.11
N VAL A 312 17.32 16.94 -26.63
CA VAL A 312 17.17 17.27 -28.06
C VAL A 312 18.48 17.85 -28.56
N GLU A 313 19.01 17.30 -29.64
CA GLU A 313 20.23 17.75 -30.28
C GLU A 313 19.92 18.05 -31.75
N VAL A 314 20.05 19.31 -32.15
CA VAL A 314 19.90 19.76 -33.53
C VAL A 314 21.27 19.91 -34.16
N GLY A 315 21.49 19.23 -35.29
CA GLY A 315 22.73 19.31 -36.05
C GLY A 315 22.90 20.65 -36.77
N GLN A 316 24.11 20.89 -37.27
CA GLN A 316 24.43 22.04 -38.11
C GLN A 316 23.59 22.03 -39.40
N PRO A 317 22.88 23.11 -39.75
CA PRO A 317 22.14 23.20 -40.99
C PRO A 317 23.07 23.09 -42.21
N SER A 318 22.62 22.37 -43.23
CA SER A 318 23.31 22.26 -44.51
C SER A 318 22.40 22.69 -45.64
N ARG A 319 22.96 23.25 -46.72
CA ARG A 319 22.18 23.55 -47.92
C ARG A 319 21.77 22.28 -48.64
N MET A 320 20.57 22.28 -49.21
CA MET A 320 20.09 21.18 -50.03
C MET A 320 20.82 21.17 -51.37
N GLU A 321 21.41 20.02 -51.71
CA GLU A 321 22.00 19.76 -53.01
C GLU A 321 21.20 18.68 -53.73
N TYR A 322 20.72 18.99 -54.95
CA TYR A 322 20.01 18.02 -55.77
C TYR A 322 20.49 18.12 -57.22
N GLY A 323 20.98 17.00 -57.76
CA GLY A 323 21.54 16.95 -59.11
C GLY A 323 22.73 17.90 -59.34
N GLY A 324 23.57 18.11 -58.31
CA GLY A 324 24.74 19.00 -58.37
C GLY A 324 24.42 20.50 -58.30
N LYS A 325 23.15 20.88 -58.10
CA LYS A 325 22.74 22.27 -57.86
C LYS A 325 22.48 22.50 -56.38
N VAL A 326 23.04 23.59 -55.84
CA VAL A 326 22.83 24.05 -54.47
C VAL A 326 21.59 24.95 -54.44
N TYR A 327 20.62 24.62 -53.59
CA TYR A 327 19.41 25.41 -53.40
C TYR A 327 19.53 26.26 -52.12
N ASN A 328 18.88 27.42 -52.09
CA ASN A 328 18.74 28.25 -50.88
C ASN A 328 17.68 27.67 -49.92
N ILE A 329 17.73 26.36 -49.72
CA ILE A 329 16.92 25.61 -48.77
C ILE A 329 17.90 24.97 -47.81
N TYR A 330 17.84 25.37 -46.56
CA TYR A 330 18.63 24.78 -45.48
C TYR A 330 17.86 23.62 -44.87
N ILE A 331 18.57 22.56 -44.53
CA ILE A 331 18.05 21.37 -43.88
C ILE A 331 18.78 21.21 -42.55
N ALA A 332 18.02 21.00 -41.47
CA ALA A 332 18.55 20.62 -40.16
C ALA A 332 17.96 19.26 -39.78
N ASN A 333 18.76 18.39 -39.15
CA ASN A 333 18.30 17.14 -38.59
C ASN A 333 18.47 17.17 -37.08
N ALA A 334 17.52 16.60 -36.35
CA ALA A 334 17.58 16.48 -34.91
C ALA A 334 17.40 15.05 -34.44
N LYS A 335 18.01 14.79 -33.28
CA LYS A 335 17.80 13.62 -32.46
C LYS A 335 17.12 14.06 -31.17
N ALA A 336 16.07 13.34 -30.77
CA ALA A 336 15.37 13.56 -29.52
C ALA A 336 15.29 12.26 -28.73
N THR A 337 15.54 12.31 -27.42
CA THR A 337 15.40 11.16 -26.54
C THR A 337 14.58 11.55 -25.32
N LEU A 338 13.48 10.86 -25.08
CA LEU A 338 12.65 10.97 -23.90
C LEU A 338 12.98 9.81 -22.96
N ARG A 339 13.28 10.13 -21.69
CA ARG A 339 13.40 9.16 -20.61
C ARG A 339 12.45 9.49 -19.48
N ILE A 340 11.84 8.48 -18.88
CA ILE A 340 11.16 8.60 -17.60
C ILE A 340 12.00 7.85 -16.57
N VAL A 341 12.38 8.56 -15.52
CA VAL A 341 13.27 8.10 -14.46
C VAL A 341 12.55 8.21 -13.13
N ARG A 342 12.66 7.21 -12.28
CA ARG A 342 12.15 7.23 -10.90
C ARG A 342 13.09 8.01 -9.99
N LEU A 343 12.60 8.43 -8.83
CA LEU A 343 13.42 9.06 -7.79
C LEU A 343 14.62 8.20 -7.34
N ASP A 344 14.50 6.87 -7.41
CA ASP A 344 15.59 5.94 -7.08
C ASP A 344 16.64 5.78 -8.21
N GLY A 345 16.51 6.52 -9.31
CA GLY A 345 17.43 6.48 -10.45
C GLY A 345 17.08 5.44 -11.52
N THR A 346 16.08 4.58 -11.28
CA THR A 346 15.67 3.57 -12.24
C THR A 346 15.03 4.22 -13.47
N VAL A 347 15.58 3.94 -14.66
CA VAL A 347 14.95 4.33 -15.94
C VAL A 347 13.83 3.33 -16.26
N VAL A 348 12.60 3.83 -16.34
CA VAL A 348 11.40 3.01 -16.55
C VAL A 348 10.83 3.09 -17.95
N PHE A 349 11.23 4.11 -18.69
CA PHE A 349 10.88 4.30 -20.08
C PHE A 349 12.00 5.08 -20.75
N ALA A 350 12.35 4.68 -21.98
CA ALA A 350 13.28 5.41 -22.82
C ALA A 350 12.90 5.18 -24.28
N GLU A 351 12.69 6.25 -25.04
CA GLU A 351 12.48 6.18 -26.49
C GLU A 351 13.32 7.28 -27.14
N ALA A 352 13.96 6.94 -28.26
CA ALA A 352 14.72 7.89 -29.06
C ALA A 352 14.11 7.99 -30.46
N LYS A 353 14.07 9.22 -30.99
CA LYS A 353 13.78 9.52 -32.37
C LYS A 353 14.98 10.18 -32.99
N ASP A 354 15.43 9.64 -34.11
CA ASP A 354 16.53 10.22 -34.90
C ASP A 354 16.01 10.64 -36.27
N GLY A 355 16.74 11.54 -36.93
CA GLY A 355 16.45 12.00 -38.28
C GLY A 355 15.22 12.90 -38.41
N VAL A 356 14.81 13.59 -37.35
CA VAL A 356 13.70 14.57 -37.46
C VAL A 356 14.19 15.76 -38.29
N ARG A 357 13.60 15.93 -39.48
CA ARG A 357 14.12 16.86 -40.49
C ARG A 357 13.31 18.15 -40.56
N GLY A 358 13.97 19.27 -40.27
CA GLY A 358 13.47 20.62 -40.53
C GLY A 358 14.02 21.22 -41.83
N GLN A 359 13.30 22.16 -42.41
CA GLN A 359 13.72 22.89 -43.60
C GLN A 359 13.32 24.37 -43.54
N GLY A 360 14.12 25.25 -44.14
CA GLY A 360 13.83 26.68 -44.18
C GLY A 360 14.66 27.45 -45.20
N GLY A 361 14.25 28.68 -45.51
CA GLY A 361 15.00 29.59 -46.40
C GLY A 361 16.28 30.15 -45.78
N THR A 362 16.46 29.99 -44.47
CA THR A 362 17.65 30.35 -43.70
C THR A 362 18.03 29.21 -42.75
N GLU A 363 19.27 29.21 -42.26
CA GLU A 363 19.75 28.24 -41.27
C GLU A 363 18.87 28.22 -40.02
N GLN A 364 18.55 29.41 -39.48
CA GLN A 364 17.69 29.54 -38.31
C GLN A 364 16.26 29.02 -38.57
N ALA A 365 15.68 29.32 -39.73
CA ALA A 365 14.36 28.82 -40.08
C ALA A 365 14.32 27.28 -40.19
N ALA A 366 15.40 26.66 -40.67
CA ALA A 366 15.52 25.20 -40.70
C ALA A 366 15.62 24.59 -39.31
N VAL A 367 16.37 25.23 -38.38
CA VAL A 367 16.42 24.83 -36.96
C VAL A 367 15.05 24.99 -36.30
N ASP A 368 14.38 26.11 -36.53
CA ASP A 368 13.07 26.40 -35.96
C ASP A 368 12.00 25.38 -36.40
N ASP A 369 11.93 25.09 -37.71
CA ASP A 369 11.05 24.06 -38.27
C ASP A 369 11.40 22.67 -37.73
N CYS A 370 12.69 22.37 -37.56
CA CYS A 370 13.16 21.11 -36.98
C CYS A 370 12.65 20.92 -35.54
N LEU A 371 12.77 21.94 -34.68
CA LEU A 371 12.30 21.89 -33.30
C LEU A 371 10.77 21.78 -33.20
N VAL A 372 10.02 22.43 -34.09
CA VAL A 372 8.57 22.27 -34.18
C VAL A 372 8.20 20.83 -34.52
N LYS A 373 8.89 20.20 -35.46
CA LYS A 373 8.66 18.78 -35.79
C LYS A 373 9.07 17.85 -34.67
N VAL A 374 10.18 18.12 -33.96
CA VAL A 374 10.59 17.33 -32.79
C VAL A 374 9.51 17.38 -31.71
N ARG A 375 8.94 18.55 -31.45
CA ARG A 375 7.83 18.74 -30.51
C ARG A 375 6.67 17.80 -30.85
N ASP A 376 6.22 17.83 -32.11
CA ASP A 376 5.08 17.05 -32.57
C ASP A 376 5.37 15.53 -32.51
N GLU A 377 6.60 15.13 -32.86
CA GLU A 377 7.08 13.74 -32.75
C GLU A 377 7.13 13.25 -31.29
N LEU A 378 7.62 14.05 -30.35
CA LEU A 378 7.65 13.68 -28.93
C LEU A 378 6.25 13.54 -28.35
N SER A 379 5.32 14.43 -28.71
CA SER A 379 3.90 14.28 -28.36
C SER A 379 3.30 13.00 -28.94
N ALA A 380 3.62 12.69 -30.20
CA ALA A 380 3.18 11.44 -30.84
C ALA A 380 3.74 10.19 -30.13
N ILE A 381 5.01 10.21 -29.71
CA ILE A 381 5.63 9.13 -28.94
C ILE A 381 4.90 8.92 -27.61
N VAL A 382 4.65 10.00 -26.85
CA VAL A 382 3.94 9.89 -25.56
C VAL A 382 2.54 9.30 -25.74
N ASN A 383 1.82 9.74 -26.77
CA ASN A 383 0.48 9.23 -27.08
C ASN A 383 0.51 7.76 -27.51
N ALA A 384 1.39 7.40 -28.44
CA ALA A 384 1.53 6.04 -28.96
C ALA A 384 2.01 5.04 -27.89
N ARG A 385 2.80 5.51 -26.91
CA ARG A 385 3.31 4.70 -25.80
C ARG A 385 2.55 4.91 -24.49
N SER A 386 1.36 5.53 -24.54
CA SER A 386 0.59 5.93 -23.35
C SER A 386 0.30 4.80 -22.37
N ALA A 387 0.08 3.56 -22.84
CA ALA A 387 -0.12 2.39 -21.97
C ALA A 387 1.15 2.00 -21.22
N VAL A 388 2.30 2.00 -21.89
CA VAL A 388 3.60 1.67 -21.30
C VAL A 388 4.03 2.74 -20.31
N ILE A 389 3.84 4.01 -20.66
CA ILE A 389 4.16 5.15 -19.79
C ILE A 389 3.25 5.15 -18.55
N ARG A 390 1.94 4.89 -18.70
CA ARG A 390 1.02 4.74 -17.55
C ARG A 390 1.47 3.63 -16.61
N LYS A 391 1.87 2.47 -17.16
CA LYS A 391 2.41 1.36 -16.38
C LYS A 391 3.66 1.77 -15.61
N ALA A 392 4.58 2.51 -16.26
CA ALA A 392 5.80 3.01 -15.65
C ALA A 392 5.58 3.95 -14.45
N PHE A 393 4.48 4.73 -14.44
CA PHE A 393 4.07 5.55 -13.30
C PHE A 393 3.32 4.77 -12.21
N SER A 394 2.83 3.57 -12.50
CA SER A 394 2.05 2.75 -11.56
C SER A 394 2.85 1.68 -10.81
N GLU A 395 3.94 1.22 -11.42
CA GLU A 395 4.83 0.18 -10.90
C GLU A 395 6.06 0.78 -10.30
#